data_AF-A0A4Q6F6C4-F1
#
_entry.id   AF-A0A4Q6F6C4-F1
#
_cell.length_a   1.000
_cell.length_b   1.000
_cell.length_c   1.000
_cell.angle_alpha   90.00
_cell.angle_beta   90.00
_cell.angle_gamma   90.00
#
_symmetry.space_group_name_H-M   'P 1'
#
loop_
_entity.id
_entity.type
_entity.pdbx_description
1 polymer ?
#
loop_
_entity_poly.entity_id
_entity_poly.type
_entity_poly.pdbx_seq_one_letter_code
_entity_poly.pdbx_strand_id
1 'polypeptide(L)' 'MSTIFDKILSKELSVKIAYEDETVLAFHDINPQAPIHVLAIPKKKWQRFADFVKAEPK' A
#
# COMPACT_ATOMS: atom_id res chain seq x y z
N MET A 1 -8.74 -12.97 -4.93
CA MET A 1 -7.36 -13.45 -5.15
C MET A 1 -6.41 -12.62 -4.30
N SER A 2 -5.38 -13.24 -3.71
CA SER A 2 -4.37 -12.56 -2.88
C SER A 2 -3.28 -11.95 -3.77
N THR A 3 -2.82 -10.75 -3.43
CA THR A 3 -1.81 -9.96 -4.11
C THR A 3 -0.54 -9.86 -3.26
N ILE A 4 0.55 -9.38 -3.84
CA ILE A 4 1.78 -9.14 -3.07
C ILE A 4 1.59 -8.11 -1.95
N PHE A 5 0.72 -7.11 -2.16
CA PHE A 5 0.38 -6.13 -1.13
C PHE A 5 -0.38 -6.74 0.04
N ASP A 6 -1.23 -7.75 -0.21
CA ASP A 6 -1.90 -8.49 0.87
C ASP A 6 -0.86 -9.21 1.75
N LYS A 7 0.20 -9.78 1.16
CA LYS A 7 1.30 -10.44 1.90
C LYS A 7 2.15 -9.46 2.70
N ILE A 8 2.34 -8.25 2.18
CA ILE A 8 3.03 -7.18 2.90
C ILE A 8 2.20 -6.75 4.12
N LEU A 9 0.89 -6.54 3.94
CA LEU A 9 -0.04 -6.19 5.01
C LEU A 9 -0.19 -7.31 6.06
N SER A 10 -0.15 -8.58 5.65
CA SER A 10 -0.18 -9.72 6.57
C SER A 10 1.15 -10.02 7.25
N LYS A 11 2.20 -9.26 6.94
CA LYS A 11 3.58 -9.45 7.44
C LYS A 11 4.22 -10.78 7.01
N GLU A 12 3.68 -11.44 5.98
CA GLU A 12 4.32 -12.58 5.32
C GLU A 12 5.53 -12.16 4.48
N LEU A 13 5.53 -10.91 3.98
CA LEU A 13 6.63 -10.32 3.24
C LEU A 13 7.10 -9.02 3.93
N SER A 14 8.38 -8.97 4.29
CA SER A 14 8.99 -7.79 4.89
C SER A 14 9.31 -6.72 3.85
N VAL A 15 9.08 -5.45 4.21
CA VAL A 15 9.44 -4.27 3.40
C VAL A 15 10.12 -3.21 4.27
N LYS A 16 10.86 -2.30 3.65
CA LYS A 16 11.41 -1.14 4.35
C LYS A 16 10.31 -0.09 4.49
N ILE A 17 9.74 0.02 5.68
CA ILE A 17 8.66 0.96 6.00
C ILE A 17 9.22 2.39 6.03
N ALA A 18 8.55 3.29 5.33
CA ALA A 18 8.80 4.73 5.37
C ALA A 18 7.83 5.43 6.34
N TYR A 19 6.58 4.94 6.39
CA TYR A 19 5.53 5.45 7.28
C TYR A 19 4.43 4.40 7.46
N GLU A 20 3.78 4.37 8.62
CA GLU A 20 2.62 3.53 8.87
C GLU A 20 1.70 4.18 9.90
N ASP A 21 0.39 4.19 9.61
CA ASP A 21 -0.66 4.59 10.56
C ASP A 21 -1.83 3.58 10.55
N GLU A 22 -2.98 3.95 11.13
CA GLU A 22 -4.16 3.07 11.21
C GLU A 22 -4.75 2.70 9.85
N THR A 23 -4.58 3.53 8.83
CA THR A 23 -5.28 3.43 7.54
C THR A 23 -4.35 3.20 6.35
N VAL A 24 -3.08 3.60 6.46
CA VAL A 24 -2.10 3.62 5.38
C VAL A 24 -0.81 2.94 5.80
N LEU A 25 -0.18 2.26 4.84
CA LEU A 25 1.19 1.77 4.92
C LEU A 25 1.98 2.34 3.74
N ALA A 26 3.11 2.97 4.02
CA ALA A 26 4.05 3.44 3.00
C ALA A 26 5.42 2.78 3.14
N PHE A 27 5.96 2.29 2.03
CA PHE A 27 7.21 1.54 2.01
C PHE A 27 8.01 1.78 0.73
N HIS A 28 9.32 1.55 0.80
CA HIS A 28 10.21 1.71 -0.34
C HIS A 28 9.95 0.63 -1.40
N ASP A 29 9.86 1.05 -2.66
CA ASP A 29 9.75 0.13 -3.79
C ASP A 29 11.04 -0.71 -3.93
N ILE A 30 10.91 -1.97 -4.31
CA ILE A 30 12.04 -2.88 -4.54
C ILE A 30 12.81 -2.54 -5.83
N ASN A 31 12.14 -1.94 -6.81
CA ASN A 31 12.66 -1.50 -8.10
C ASN A 31 12.44 0.01 -8.29
N PRO A 32 13.11 0.86 -7.49
CA PRO A 32 12.87 2.30 -7.48
C PRO A 32 13.18 2.96 -8.82
N GLN A 33 12.29 3.87 -9.27
CA GLN A 33 12.46 4.66 -10.50
C GLN A 33 13.05 6.05 -10.27
N ALA A 34 13.36 6.38 -9.02
CA ALA A 34 13.94 7.66 -8.60
C ALA A 34 14.76 7.45 -7.31
N PRO A 35 15.65 8.40 -6.93
CA PRO A 35 16.44 8.30 -5.70
C PRO A 35 15.59 8.08 -4.44
N ILE A 36 14.37 8.64 -4.44
CA ILE A 36 13.35 8.38 -3.43
C ILE A 36 12.09 7.92 -4.17
N HIS A 37 11.72 6.66 -3.98
CA HIS A 37 10.50 6.07 -4.53
C HIS A 37 9.80 5.25 -3.45
N VAL A 38 8.61 5.69 -3.06
CA VAL A 38 7.81 5.10 -1.99
C VAL A 38 6.42 4.80 -2.54
N LEU A 39 5.91 3.61 -2.26
CA LEU A 39 4.53 3.25 -2.51
C LEU A 39 3.74 3.47 -1.21
N ALA A 40 2.64 4.21 -1.29
CA ALA A 40 1.66 4.32 -0.20
C ALA A 40 0.39 3.57 -0.59
N ILE A 41 -0.02 2.61 0.24
CA ILE A 41 -1.20 1.79 0.01
C ILE A 41 -2.17 1.90 1.18
N PRO A 42 -3.49 1.85 0.94
CA PRO A 42 -4.47 1.69 2.00
C PRO A 42 -4.39 0.29 2.61
N LYS A 43 -4.53 0.18 3.93
CA LYS A 43 -4.65 -1.10 4.63
C LYS A 43 -5.96 -1.82 4.31
N LYS A 44 -7.00 -1.05 3.99
CA LYS A 44 -8.24 -1.59 3.42
C LYS A 44 -8.03 -1.93 1.95
N LYS A 45 -8.45 -3.13 1.56
CA LYS A 45 -8.29 -3.64 0.20
C LYS A 45 -9.24 -2.94 -0.78
N TRP A 46 -8.68 -2.42 -1.86
CA TRP A 46 -9.41 -1.87 -3.00
C TRP A 46 -8.84 -2.44 -4.30
N GLN A 47 -9.70 -2.68 -5.30
CA GLN A 47 -9.23 -3.20 -6.59
C GLN A 47 -8.72 -2.08 -7.50
N ARG A 48 -9.42 -0.94 -7.51
CA ARG A 48 -9.08 0.22 -8.32
C ARG A 48 -9.29 1.49 -7.52
N PHE A 49 -8.60 2.54 -7.92
CA PHE A 49 -8.78 3.88 -7.36
C PHE A 49 -10.23 4.39 -7.49
N ALA A 50 -10.91 4.08 -8.60
CA ALA A 50 -12.30 4.46 -8.80
C ALA A 50 -13.27 3.83 -7.77
N ASP A 51 -12.95 2.64 -7.24
CA ASP A 51 -13.77 1.98 -6.22
C ASP A 51 -13.57 2.63 -4.84
N PHE A 52 -12.34 3.07 -4.57
CA PHE A 52 -11.98 3.83 -3.38
C PHE A 52 -12.73 5.17 -3.32
N VAL A 53 -12.65 5.97 -4.39
CA VAL A 53 -13.28 7.31 -4.44
C VAL A 53 -14.80 7.26 -4.30
N LYS A 54 -15.46 6.21 -4.79
CA LYS A 54 -16.92 6.06 -4.66
C LYS A 54 -17.36 5.72 -3.23
N ALA A 55 -16.50 5.06 -2.47
CA ALA A 55 -16.85 4.50 -1.17
C ALA A 55 -16.53 5.43 0.00
N GLU A 56 -15.67 6.43 -0.18
CA GLU A 56 -15.47 7.47 0.82
C GLU A 56 -16.56 8.56 0.69
N PRO A 57 -17.41 8.75 1.72
CA PRO A 57 -18.29 9.90 1.75
C PRO A 57 -17.43 11.17 1.88
N LYS A 58 -17.71 12.17 1.05
CA LYS A 58 -17.09 13.50 1.13
C LYS A 58 -17.44 14.23 2.42
#